data_AF-A0A3D3T127-F1
#
_entry.id   AF-A0A3D3T127-F1
#
_cell.length_a   1.000
_cell.length_b   1.000
_cell.length_c   1.000
_cell.angle_alpha   90.00
_cell.angle_beta   90.00
_cell.angle_gamma   90.00
#
_symmetry.space_group_name_H-M   'P 1'
#
loop_
_entity.id
_entity.type
_entity.pdbx_description
1 polymer ?
#
loop_
_entity_poly.entity_id
_entity_poly.type
_entity_poly.pdbx_seq_one_letter_code
_entity_poly.pdbx_strand_id
1 'polypeptide(L)'
;MRSVYCGHVEPSHIDSEVVLCGWVDRRRDHGGVIFVDLRDREGIVQVVVDPDAGEHFATADRVRGEYVLRIQGLVRARTEATVNPEMKTGMLEVYAHSVEILNAAKTPPFQLDEHTKVGEDVRLQYRYLDLRRPEMQHNLYFRSKVMAVIRNCLDDAGFLDIETPILTRATPEGARDYLVPSRTHGGKFFALPQSPQLFKQLLMVSGFDRYYQIAKCFRDEDLRADRQPEFTQIDL
;
A
#
# COMPACT_ATOMS: atom_id res chain seq x y z
N MET A 1 11.88 -9.18 -14.21
CA MET A 1 12.61 -8.99 -12.92
C MET A 1 12.14 -9.95 -11.84
N ARG A 2 10.84 -10.21 -11.70
CA ARG A 2 10.21 -11.14 -10.74
C ARG A 2 9.30 -12.12 -11.48
N SER A 3 9.21 -13.38 -11.07
CA SER A 3 8.34 -14.41 -11.66
C SER A 3 7.06 -14.64 -10.85
N VAL A 4 7.15 -14.68 -9.52
CA VAL A 4 6.02 -14.92 -8.60
C VAL A 4 6.07 -13.94 -7.43
N TYR A 5 4.93 -13.66 -6.80
CA TYR A 5 4.90 -12.93 -5.54
C TYR A 5 5.23 -13.87 -4.38
N CYS A 6 5.90 -13.34 -3.35
CA CYS A 6 6.31 -14.08 -2.16
C CYS A 6 5.14 -14.82 -1.53
N GLY A 7 4.03 -14.12 -1.23
CA GLY A 7 2.83 -14.74 -0.65
C GLY A 7 2.01 -15.63 -1.60
N HIS A 8 2.41 -15.77 -2.85
CA HIS A 8 1.78 -16.63 -3.88
C HIS A 8 2.67 -17.80 -4.30
N VAL A 9 3.73 -18.09 -3.56
CA VAL A 9 4.44 -19.37 -3.70
C VAL A 9 3.51 -20.47 -3.18
N GLU A 10 3.11 -21.37 -4.08
CA GLU A 10 2.14 -22.43 -3.84
C GLU A 10 2.78 -23.82 -4.04
N PRO A 11 2.19 -24.91 -3.52
CA PRO A 11 2.73 -26.27 -3.66
C PRO A 11 2.92 -26.71 -5.13
N SER A 12 2.14 -26.16 -6.05
CA SER A 12 2.30 -26.36 -7.50
C SER A 12 3.64 -25.89 -8.06
N HIS A 13 4.39 -25.08 -7.31
CA HIS A 13 5.70 -24.57 -7.71
C HIS A 13 6.87 -25.43 -7.20
N ILE A 14 6.63 -26.49 -6.41
CA ILE A 14 7.71 -27.37 -5.93
C ILE A 14 8.56 -27.84 -7.11
N ASP A 15 9.88 -27.90 -6.90
CA ASP A 15 10.90 -28.24 -7.89
C ASP A 15 11.01 -27.27 -9.08
N SER A 16 10.34 -26.10 -9.01
CA SER A 16 10.46 -25.03 -10.00
C SER A 16 11.36 -23.90 -9.50
N GLU A 17 12.14 -23.33 -10.42
CA GLU A 17 12.88 -22.09 -10.15
C GLU A 17 11.94 -20.88 -10.14
N VAL A 18 12.10 -20.02 -9.14
CA VAL A 18 11.37 -18.77 -9.01
C VAL A 18 12.33 -17.60 -8.81
N VAL A 19 11.89 -16.42 -9.26
CA VAL A 19 12.57 -15.15 -9.02
C VAL A 19 11.65 -14.26 -8.20
N LEU A 20 12.08 -13.93 -6.99
CA LEU A 20 11.33 -13.11 -6.03
C LEU A 20 12.00 -11.74 -5.89
N CYS A 21 11.20 -10.70 -5.67
CA CYS A 21 11.67 -9.37 -5.29
C CYS A 21 10.85 -8.89 -4.11
N GLY A 22 11.50 -8.42 -3.05
CA GLY A 22 10.81 -7.99 -1.84
C GLY A 22 11.72 -7.33 -0.83
N TRP A 23 11.14 -7.04 0.35
CA TRP A 23 11.84 -6.52 1.51
C TRP A 23 12.16 -7.63 2.49
N VAL A 24 13.30 -7.52 3.16
CA VAL A 24 13.67 -8.42 4.25
C VAL A 24 12.85 -8.07 5.47
N ASP A 25 11.88 -8.91 5.82
CA ASP A 25 11.07 -8.76 7.02
C ASP A 25 11.89 -9.13 8.27
N ARG A 26 12.50 -10.32 8.21
CA ARG A 26 13.36 -10.84 9.28
C ARG A 26 14.52 -11.64 8.69
N ARG A 27 15.69 -11.52 9.30
CA ARG A 27 16.87 -12.37 9.05
C ARG A 27 17.17 -13.17 10.30
N ARG A 28 17.39 -14.47 10.15
CA ARG A 28 17.85 -15.37 11.20
C ARG A 28 19.10 -16.10 10.71
N ASP A 29 20.08 -16.23 11.58
CA ASP A 29 21.40 -16.77 11.25
C ASP A 29 21.78 -17.82 12.28
N HIS A 30 22.03 -19.04 11.81
CA HIS A 30 22.42 -20.19 12.61
C HIS A 30 23.86 -20.63 12.31
N GLY A 31 24.68 -19.75 11.71
CA GLY A 31 26.08 -19.98 11.36
C GLY A 31 26.28 -20.81 10.09
N GLY A 32 25.64 -21.98 10.00
CA GLY A 32 25.69 -22.87 8.82
C GLY A 32 24.54 -22.67 7.83
N VAL A 33 23.56 -21.84 8.17
CA VAL A 33 22.39 -21.55 7.33
C VAL A 33 21.79 -20.21 7.74
N ILE A 34 21.39 -19.42 6.74
CA ILE A 34 20.73 -18.12 6.89
C ILE A 34 19.30 -18.25 6.38
N PHE A 35 18.34 -17.83 7.21
CA PHE A 35 16.94 -17.73 6.85
C PHE A 35 16.57 -16.26 6.67
N VAL A 36 15.91 -15.95 5.56
CA VAL A 36 15.38 -14.63 5.25
C VAL A 36 13.88 -14.76 5.00
N ASP A 37 13.08 -14.10 5.83
CA ASP A 37 11.67 -13.92 5.56
C ASP A 37 11.53 -12.76 4.57
N LEU A 38 11.24 -13.08 3.31
CA LEU A 38 11.12 -12.10 2.23
C LEU A 38 9.64 -11.72 2.06
N ARG A 39 9.35 -10.42 2.20
CA ARG A 39 8.01 -9.84 2.15
C ARG A 39 7.78 -9.04 0.88
N ASP A 40 6.63 -9.24 0.27
CA ASP A 40 6.07 -8.31 -0.70
C ASP A 40 4.59 -8.04 -0.39
N ARG A 41 3.86 -7.45 -1.35
CA ARG A 41 2.46 -7.06 -1.15
C ARG A 41 1.51 -8.24 -0.93
N GLU A 42 1.84 -9.44 -1.41
CA GLU A 42 0.97 -10.62 -1.31
C GLU A 42 1.26 -11.44 -0.06
N GLY A 43 2.39 -11.20 0.62
CA GLY A 43 2.76 -11.85 1.87
C GLY A 43 4.24 -12.12 1.99
N ILE A 44 4.58 -13.09 2.85
CA ILE A 44 5.95 -13.49 3.20
C ILE A 44 6.23 -14.89 2.67
N VAL A 45 7.47 -15.16 2.26
CA VAL A 45 7.99 -16.52 2.04
C VAL A 45 9.38 -16.63 2.66
N GLN A 46 9.71 -17.80 3.21
CA GLN A 46 11.05 -18.05 3.73
C GLN A 46 12.00 -18.39 2.59
N VAL A 47 13.15 -17.76 2.62
CA VAL A 47 14.30 -18.02 1.77
C VAL A 47 15.39 -18.63 2.64
N VAL A 48 15.96 -19.73 2.17
CA VAL A 48 17.07 -20.44 2.81
C VAL A 48 18.33 -20.22 1.98
N VAL A 49 19.41 -19.84 2.63
CA VAL A 49 20.74 -19.67 2.02
C VAL A 49 21.75 -20.40 2.87
N ASP A 50 22.52 -21.31 2.27
CA ASP A 50 23.59 -22.06 2.93
C ASP A 50 24.95 -21.80 2.22
N PRO A 51 26.06 -22.32 2.74
CA PRO A 51 27.38 -22.11 2.14
C PRO A 51 27.53 -22.64 0.71
N ASP A 52 26.68 -23.58 0.25
CA ASP A 52 26.74 -24.12 -1.11
C ASP A 52 26.31 -23.07 -2.15
N ALA A 53 25.61 -22.01 -1.71
CA ALA A 53 25.30 -20.83 -2.54
C ALA A 53 26.53 -19.92 -2.80
N GLY A 54 27.72 -20.26 -2.30
CA GLY A 54 28.98 -19.58 -2.60
C GLY A 54 28.99 -18.10 -2.17
N GLU A 55 29.27 -17.18 -3.11
CA GLU A 55 29.31 -15.73 -2.82
C GLU A 55 27.97 -15.16 -2.34
N HIS A 56 26.86 -15.83 -2.67
CA HIS A 56 25.53 -15.42 -2.26
C HIS A 56 25.29 -15.67 -0.76
N PHE A 57 25.99 -16.63 -0.14
CA PHE A 57 25.95 -16.81 1.31
C PHE A 57 26.56 -15.59 2.03
N ALA A 58 27.73 -15.12 1.59
CA ALA A 58 28.35 -13.90 2.11
C ALA A 58 27.50 -12.64 1.85
N THR A 59 26.72 -12.64 0.76
CA THR A 59 25.77 -11.55 0.49
C THR A 59 24.59 -11.61 1.45
N ALA A 60 23.98 -12.78 1.67
CA ALA A 60 22.92 -13.00 2.65
C ALA A 60 23.35 -12.69 4.09
N ASP A 61 24.63 -12.90 4.43
CA ASP A 61 25.17 -12.56 5.74
C ASP A 61 25.16 -11.04 6.01
N ARG A 62 25.43 -10.23 4.97
CA ARG A 62 25.42 -8.76 5.06
C ARG A 62 24.02 -8.14 5.07
N VAL A 63 23.01 -8.88 4.66
CA VAL A 63 21.63 -8.39 4.61
C VAL A 63 21.13 -7.97 6.00
N ARG A 64 20.36 -6.87 6.07
CA ARG A 64 19.68 -6.41 7.28
C ARG A 64 18.19 -6.21 7.00
N GLY A 65 17.42 -5.97 8.06
CA GLY A 65 15.99 -5.69 7.95
C GLY A 65 15.70 -4.56 6.96
N GLU A 66 14.61 -4.72 6.22
CA GLU A 66 14.11 -3.81 5.19
C GLU A 66 15.00 -3.60 3.96
N TYR A 67 16.08 -4.38 3.79
CA TYR A 67 16.83 -4.41 2.53
C TYR A 67 15.92 -4.88 1.39
N VAL A 68 16.12 -4.32 0.20
CA VAL A 68 15.39 -4.70 -1.01
C VAL A 68 16.22 -5.74 -1.73
N LEU A 69 15.69 -6.96 -1.84
CA LEU A 69 16.40 -8.08 -2.45
C LEU A 69 15.73 -8.53 -3.74
N ARG A 70 16.56 -9.11 -4.61
CA ARG A 70 16.12 -10.03 -5.66
C ARG A 70 16.74 -11.39 -5.36
N ILE A 71 15.89 -12.42 -5.30
CA ILE A 71 16.26 -13.80 -5.01
C ILE A 71 15.90 -14.66 -6.21
N GLN A 72 16.82 -15.52 -6.65
CA GLN A 72 16.51 -16.63 -7.55
C GLN A 72 16.79 -17.93 -6.82
N GLY A 73 15.86 -18.87 -6.84
CA GLY A 73 15.98 -20.11 -6.09
C GLY A 73 14.93 -21.15 -6.45
N LEU A 74 15.14 -22.35 -5.93
CA LEU A 74 14.28 -23.51 -6.12
C LEU A 74 13.24 -23.58 -4.99
N VAL A 75 11.96 -23.73 -5.34
CA VAL A 75 10.91 -23.95 -4.33
C VAL A 75 10.98 -25.38 -3.80
N ARG A 76 10.99 -25.53 -2.48
CA ARG A 76 11.00 -26.82 -1.79
C ARG A 76 9.90 -26.87 -0.76
N ALA A 77 9.40 -28.08 -0.50
CA ALA A 77 8.59 -28.33 0.69
C ALA A 77 9.50 -28.24 1.94
N ARG A 78 8.98 -27.60 2.99
CA ARG A 78 9.60 -27.67 4.32
C ARG A 78 9.44 -29.06 4.90
N THR A 79 10.35 -29.43 5.79
CA THR A 79 10.17 -30.63 6.62
C THR A 79 8.97 -30.47 7.54
N GLU A 80 8.30 -31.56 7.93
CA GLU A 80 7.12 -31.52 8.81
C GLU A 80 7.39 -30.75 10.12
N ALA A 81 8.61 -30.86 10.66
CA ALA A 81 9.01 -30.17 11.89
C ALA A 81 9.22 -28.65 11.71
N THR A 82 9.37 -28.15 10.48
CA THR A 82 9.64 -26.74 10.17
C THR A 82 8.49 -26.04 9.46
N VAL A 83 7.35 -26.71 9.29
CA VAL A 83 6.12 -26.08 8.77
C VAL A 83 5.65 -24.98 9.73
N ASN A 84 5.38 -23.80 9.19
CA ASN A 84 4.82 -22.68 9.95
C ASN A 84 3.32 -22.49 9.63
N PRO A 85 2.39 -22.86 10.52
CA PRO A 85 0.95 -22.73 10.27
C PRO A 85 0.46 -21.27 10.24
N GLU A 86 1.24 -20.32 10.78
CA GLU A 86 0.89 -18.90 10.81
C GLU A 86 1.23 -18.17 9.50
N MET A 87 1.97 -18.82 8.60
CA MET A 87 2.34 -18.28 7.30
C MET A 87 1.56 -18.97 6.19
N LYS A 88 0.95 -18.19 5.29
CA LYS A 88 0.27 -18.71 4.08
C LYS A 88 1.17 -19.65 3.26
N THR A 89 2.46 -19.33 3.17
CA THR A 89 3.48 -20.11 2.45
C THR A 89 4.27 -21.04 3.37
N GLY A 90 3.82 -21.23 4.62
CA GLY A 90 4.62 -21.84 5.67
C GLY A 90 4.86 -23.34 5.54
N MET A 91 4.28 -24.00 4.53
CA MET A 91 4.64 -25.36 4.12
C MET A 91 5.82 -25.40 3.13
N LEU A 92 6.25 -24.24 2.64
CA LEU A 92 7.20 -24.09 1.54
C LEU A 92 8.35 -23.17 1.95
N GLU A 93 9.45 -23.30 1.23
CA GLU A 93 10.58 -22.40 1.29
C GLU A 93 11.26 -22.30 -0.08
N VAL A 94 12.06 -21.25 -0.27
CA VAL A 94 12.85 -21.06 -1.48
C VAL A 94 14.32 -21.20 -1.14
N TYR A 95 14.96 -22.23 -1.68
CA TYR A 95 16.39 -22.43 -1.58
C TYR A 95 17.10 -21.51 -2.57
N ALA A 96 17.79 -20.48 -2.08
CA ALA A 96 18.37 -19.46 -2.93
C ALA A 96 19.67 -19.92 -3.59
N HIS A 97 19.72 -19.84 -4.91
CA HIS A 97 20.94 -19.98 -5.70
C HIS A 97 21.59 -18.63 -6.00
N SER A 98 20.80 -17.55 -6.02
CA SER A 98 21.29 -16.20 -6.22
C SER A 98 20.61 -15.22 -5.29
N VAL A 99 21.42 -14.37 -4.66
CA VAL A 99 20.99 -13.29 -3.77
C VAL A 99 21.61 -12.00 -4.26
N GLU A 100 20.77 -11.04 -4.63
CA GLU A 100 21.16 -9.71 -5.10
C GLU A 100 20.53 -8.64 -4.19
N ILE A 101 21.36 -7.73 -3.67
CA ILE A 101 20.88 -6.56 -2.92
C ILE A 101 20.58 -5.45 -3.94
N LEU A 102 19.30 -5.26 -4.26
CA LEU A 102 18.86 -4.19 -5.15
C LEU A 102 19.02 -2.82 -4.49
N ASN A 103 18.74 -2.75 -3.18
CA ASN A 103 18.94 -1.54 -2.41
C ASN A 103 19.15 -1.86 -0.93
N ALA A 104 20.17 -1.24 -0.32
CA ALA A 104 20.38 -1.32 1.12
C ALA A 104 19.41 -0.39 1.85
N ALA A 105 18.98 -0.77 3.04
CA ALA A 105 18.14 0.06 3.90
C ALA A 105 18.87 0.48 5.17
N LYS A 106 18.56 1.69 5.66
CA LYS A 106 18.91 2.07 7.03
C LYS A 106 17.97 1.33 7.99
N THR A 107 18.42 1.11 9.22
CA THR A 107 17.57 0.55 10.28
C THR A 107 16.29 1.39 10.40
N PRO A 108 15.10 0.77 10.32
CA PRO A 108 13.84 1.48 10.48
C PRO A 108 13.73 2.19 11.83
N PRO A 109 13.07 3.36 11.90
CA PRO A 109 12.84 4.07 13.15
C PRO A 109 11.90 3.33 14.11
N PHE A 110 11.15 2.34 13.60
CA PHE A 110 10.35 1.42 14.39
C PHE A 110 10.22 0.07 13.67
N GLN A 111 9.96 -0.99 14.42
CA GLN A 111 9.71 -2.32 13.87
C GLN A 111 8.36 -2.37 13.15
N LEU A 112 8.28 -3.09 12.05
CA LEU A 112 7.05 -3.23 11.26
C LEU A 112 6.14 -4.39 11.74
N ASP A 113 6.41 -4.94 12.92
CA ASP A 113 5.60 -5.99 13.53
C ASP A 113 4.36 -5.45 14.25
N GLU A 114 3.40 -6.33 14.50
CA GLU A 114 2.13 -6.01 15.17
C GLU A 114 2.26 -5.85 16.70
N HIS A 115 3.40 -6.25 17.26
CA HIS A 115 3.59 -6.37 18.71
C HIS A 115 4.22 -5.10 19.31
N THR A 116 4.84 -4.26 18.47
CA THR A 116 5.47 -3.01 18.89
C THR A 116 4.47 -1.87 18.87
N LYS A 117 4.10 -1.36 20.05
CA LYS A 117 3.31 -0.13 20.17
C LYS A 117 4.21 1.07 19.86
N VAL A 118 4.04 1.63 18.66
CA VAL A 118 4.71 2.85 18.19
C VAL A 118 3.73 4.03 18.28
N GLY A 119 4.22 5.19 18.72
CA GLY A 119 3.44 6.43 18.74
C GLY A 119 2.91 6.81 17.35
N GLU A 120 1.69 7.34 17.29
CA GLU A 120 1.06 7.75 16.03
C GLU A 120 1.85 8.87 15.33
N ASP A 121 2.43 9.79 16.11
CA ASP A 121 3.31 10.87 15.63
C ASP A 121 4.49 10.33 14.81
N VAL A 122 5.19 9.32 15.33
CA VAL A 122 6.31 8.67 14.64
C VAL A 122 5.82 7.92 13.39
N ARG A 123 4.68 7.23 13.50
CA ARG A 123 4.08 6.51 12.36
C ARG A 123 3.67 7.46 11.24
N LEU A 124 3.15 8.64 11.56
CA LEU A 124 2.79 9.68 10.60
C LEU A 124 4.03 10.34 10.00
N GLN A 125 5.08 10.60 10.79
CA GLN A 125 6.36 11.13 10.30
C GLN A 125 7.01 10.19 9.27
N TYR A 126 6.95 8.89 9.51
CA TYR A 126 7.48 7.86 8.62
C TYR A 126 6.37 7.04 7.97
N ARG A 127 5.30 7.71 7.51
CA ARG A 127 4.09 7.04 6.99
C ARG A 127 4.39 6.07 5.84
N TYR A 128 5.41 6.34 5.04
CA TYR A 128 5.85 5.43 3.96
C TYR A 128 6.36 4.06 4.47
N LEU A 129 6.87 3.98 5.70
CA LEU A 129 7.22 2.72 6.37
C LEU A 129 6.00 2.11 7.06
N ASP A 130 5.20 2.92 7.76
CA ASP A 130 3.98 2.42 8.40
C ASP A 130 3.01 1.79 7.39
N LEU A 131 2.93 2.36 6.18
CA LEU A 131 2.16 1.81 5.07
C LEU A 131 2.67 0.45 4.57
N ARG A 132 3.86 -0.02 4.95
CA ARG A 132 4.33 -1.38 4.61
C ARG A 132 3.71 -2.46 5.50
N ARG A 133 3.14 -2.09 6.65
CA ARG A 133 2.51 -3.03 7.58
C ARG A 133 1.30 -3.72 6.91
N PRO A 134 1.11 -5.04 7.08
CA PRO A 134 0.01 -5.77 6.45
C PRO A 134 -1.37 -5.17 6.70
N GLU A 135 -1.64 -4.72 7.93
CA GLU A 135 -2.89 -4.03 8.31
C GLU A 135 -3.14 -2.78 7.45
N MET A 136 -2.12 -1.93 7.28
CA MET A 136 -2.23 -0.68 6.52
C MET A 136 -2.39 -0.95 5.01
N GLN A 137 -1.64 -1.91 4.48
CA GLN A 137 -1.81 -2.39 3.11
C GLN A 137 -3.24 -2.91 2.90
N HIS A 138 -3.74 -3.76 3.80
CA HIS A 138 -5.09 -4.33 3.73
C HIS A 138 -6.14 -3.24 3.67
N ASN A 139 -6.07 -2.23 4.54
CA ASN A 139 -7.03 -1.12 4.57
C ASN A 139 -7.06 -0.34 3.24
N LEU A 140 -5.91 -0.09 2.63
CA LEU A 140 -5.84 0.62 1.34
C LEU A 140 -6.32 -0.25 0.17
N TYR A 141 -5.97 -1.54 0.14
CA TYR A 141 -6.50 -2.46 -0.87
C TYR A 141 -8.02 -2.63 -0.74
N PHE A 142 -8.52 -2.76 0.49
CA PHE A 142 -9.94 -2.84 0.77
C PHE A 142 -10.66 -1.57 0.29
N ARG A 143 -10.15 -0.38 0.65
CA ARG A 143 -10.69 0.90 0.14
C ARG A 143 -10.72 0.92 -1.39
N SER A 144 -9.64 0.52 -2.06
CA SER A 144 -9.59 0.47 -3.53
C SER A 144 -10.65 -0.45 -4.12
N LYS A 145 -10.84 -1.66 -3.56
CA LYS A 145 -11.88 -2.60 -3.98
C LYS A 145 -13.28 -2.05 -3.77
N VAL A 146 -13.55 -1.41 -2.62
CA VAL A 146 -14.84 -0.78 -2.33
C VAL A 146 -15.14 0.31 -3.37
N MET A 147 -14.17 1.17 -3.70
CA MET A 147 -14.36 2.21 -4.73
C MET A 147 -14.65 1.59 -6.11
N ALA A 148 -13.96 0.51 -6.49
CA ALA A 148 -14.20 -0.17 -7.76
C ALA A 148 -15.62 -0.77 -7.84
N VAL A 149 -16.08 -1.41 -6.75
CA VAL A 149 -17.44 -1.97 -6.67
C VAL A 149 -18.51 -0.87 -6.78
N ILE A 150 -18.31 0.25 -6.09
CA ILE A 150 -19.24 1.39 -6.14
C ILE A 150 -19.34 1.95 -7.56
N ARG A 151 -18.20 2.16 -8.23
CA ARG A 151 -18.17 2.63 -9.62
C ARG A 151 -18.94 1.69 -10.54
N ASN A 152 -18.62 0.40 -10.52
CA ASN A 152 -19.30 -0.59 -11.36
C ASN A 152 -20.82 -0.61 -11.09
N CYS A 153 -21.24 -0.56 -9.83
CA CYS A 153 -22.65 -0.54 -9.45
C CYS A 153 -23.39 0.69 -10.01
N LEU A 154 -22.76 1.86 -9.95
CA LEU A 154 -23.34 3.11 -10.44
C LEU A 154 -23.35 3.18 -11.97
N ASP A 155 -22.27 2.71 -12.61
CA ASP A 155 -22.16 2.59 -14.07
C ASP A 155 -23.24 1.64 -14.61
N ASP A 156 -23.42 0.46 -13.99
CA ASP A 156 -24.47 -0.51 -14.33
C ASP A 156 -25.88 0.05 -14.13
N ALA A 157 -26.04 0.98 -13.17
CA ALA A 157 -27.27 1.71 -12.92
C ALA A 157 -27.46 2.94 -13.83
N GLY A 158 -26.58 3.16 -14.80
CA GLY A 158 -26.67 4.25 -15.78
C GLY A 158 -26.34 5.64 -15.23
N PHE A 159 -25.62 5.72 -14.11
CA PHE A 159 -25.05 6.98 -13.63
C PHE A 159 -23.81 7.35 -14.45
N LEU A 160 -23.57 8.66 -14.62
CA LEU A 160 -22.39 9.17 -15.31
C LEU A 160 -21.35 9.69 -14.30
N ASP A 161 -20.12 9.19 -14.38
CA ASP A 161 -18.97 9.72 -13.63
C ASP A 161 -18.50 11.02 -14.28
N ILE A 162 -18.89 12.17 -13.71
CA ILE A 162 -18.57 13.49 -14.28
C ILE A 162 -17.71 14.26 -13.28
N GLU A 163 -16.53 14.70 -13.70
CA GLU A 163 -15.66 15.50 -12.85
C GLU A 163 -16.16 16.95 -12.73
N THR A 164 -16.15 17.47 -11.50
CA THR A 164 -16.48 18.86 -11.18
C THR A 164 -15.22 19.64 -10.73
N PRO A 165 -15.15 20.96 -10.97
CA PRO A 165 -13.93 21.73 -10.73
C PRO A 165 -13.66 21.93 -9.24
N ILE A 166 -12.37 21.91 -8.89
CA ILE A 166 -11.87 22.15 -7.52
C ILE A 166 -11.65 23.64 -7.22
N LEU A 167 -11.33 24.46 -8.21
CA LEU A 167 -11.17 25.91 -8.00
C LEU A 167 -12.51 26.61 -8.24
N THR A 168 -13.26 26.80 -7.16
CA THR A 168 -14.63 27.33 -7.19
C THR A 168 -14.70 28.77 -6.68
N ARG A 169 -15.90 29.35 -6.67
CA ARG A 169 -16.16 30.66 -6.05
C ARG A 169 -16.55 30.44 -4.59
N ALA A 170 -15.95 31.20 -3.68
CA ALA A 170 -16.33 31.20 -2.26
C ALA A 170 -17.81 31.55 -2.09
N THR A 171 -18.49 30.83 -1.19
CA THR A 171 -19.87 31.14 -0.77
C THR A 171 -19.88 31.44 0.73
N PRO A 172 -20.55 32.51 1.18
CA PRO A 172 -20.54 32.91 2.59
C PRO A 172 -21.33 31.97 3.52
N GLU A 173 -22.06 31.00 2.97
CA GLU A 173 -22.86 30.03 3.71
C GLU A 173 -22.17 28.66 3.73
N GLY A 174 -22.33 27.91 4.83
CA GLY A 174 -21.76 26.57 5.02
C GLY A 174 -20.59 26.56 6.01
N ALA A 175 -19.66 25.60 5.82
CA ALA A 175 -18.40 25.58 6.56
C ALA A 175 -17.45 26.68 6.06
N ARG A 176 -16.27 26.82 6.67
CA ARG A 176 -15.25 27.73 6.16
C ARG A 176 -14.52 27.09 4.98
N ASP A 177 -14.33 27.87 3.92
CA ASP A 177 -13.59 27.46 2.72
C ASP A 177 -12.08 27.61 2.87
N TYR A 178 -11.33 26.65 2.33
CA TYR A 178 -9.92 26.89 2.01
C TYR A 178 -9.82 27.81 0.79
N LEU A 179 -9.02 28.88 0.92
CA LEU A 179 -8.84 29.88 -0.12
C LEU A 179 -7.54 29.67 -0.90
N VAL A 180 -7.61 29.82 -2.23
CA VAL A 180 -6.45 29.79 -3.13
C VAL A 180 -6.32 31.16 -3.81
N PRO A 181 -5.27 31.95 -3.53
CA PRO A 181 -5.10 33.27 -4.11
C PRO A 181 -4.88 33.20 -5.63
N SER A 182 -5.57 34.07 -6.37
CA SER A 182 -5.44 34.15 -7.82
C SER A 182 -4.25 35.02 -8.22
N ARG A 183 -3.26 34.43 -8.90
CA ARG A 183 -2.13 35.19 -9.46
C ARG A 183 -2.57 36.18 -10.54
N THR A 184 -3.58 35.83 -11.34
CA THR A 184 -4.01 36.62 -12.50
C THR A 184 -5.02 37.70 -12.16
N HIS A 185 -5.75 37.54 -11.04
CA HIS A 185 -6.77 38.49 -10.62
C HIS A 185 -6.43 39.01 -9.23
N GLY A 186 -5.71 40.14 -9.17
CA GLY A 186 -5.28 40.76 -7.92
C GLY A 186 -6.44 40.97 -6.94
N GLY A 187 -6.24 40.55 -5.69
CA GLY A 187 -7.24 40.65 -4.62
C GLY A 187 -8.39 39.62 -4.69
N LYS A 188 -8.38 38.69 -5.65
CA LYS A 188 -9.40 37.63 -5.77
C LYS A 188 -8.84 36.26 -5.36
N PHE A 189 -9.75 35.42 -4.89
CA PHE A 189 -9.46 34.08 -4.39
C PHE A 189 -10.42 33.07 -5.03
N PHE A 190 -9.93 31.86 -5.27
CA PHE A 190 -10.76 30.68 -5.44
C PHE A 190 -11.04 30.06 -4.06
N ALA A 191 -12.07 29.24 -3.98
CA ALA A 191 -12.37 28.40 -2.84
C ALA A 191 -12.33 26.91 -3.24
N LEU A 192 -11.81 26.07 -2.36
CA LEU A 192 -11.91 24.61 -2.52
C LEU A 192 -13.31 24.14 -2.12
N PRO A 193 -13.96 23.23 -2.86
CA PRO A 193 -15.36 22.87 -2.62
C PRO A 193 -15.53 22.03 -1.35
N GLN A 194 -16.55 22.37 -0.56
CA GLN A 194 -17.01 21.56 0.56
C GLN A 194 -17.77 20.30 0.11
N SER A 195 -18.35 20.37 -1.09
CA SER A 195 -18.97 19.29 -1.86
C SER A 195 -19.24 19.79 -3.30
N PRO A 196 -19.50 18.90 -4.28
CA PRO A 196 -19.92 19.29 -5.63
C PRO A 196 -21.38 19.77 -5.74
N GLN A 197 -22.05 20.10 -4.63
CA GLN A 197 -23.50 20.32 -4.55
C GLN A 197 -24.08 21.23 -5.65
N LEU A 198 -23.50 22.41 -5.88
CA LEU A 198 -23.99 23.32 -6.91
C LEU A 198 -23.71 22.80 -8.33
N PHE A 199 -22.59 22.12 -8.54
CA PHE A 199 -22.24 21.55 -9.84
C PHE A 199 -23.15 20.37 -10.20
N LYS A 200 -23.45 19.46 -9.27
CA LYS A 200 -24.39 18.37 -9.55
C LYS A 200 -25.78 18.90 -9.90
N GLN A 201 -26.23 19.97 -9.23
CA GLN A 201 -27.50 20.62 -9.58
C GLN A 201 -27.46 21.24 -10.98
N LEU A 202 -26.35 21.90 -11.37
CA LEU A 202 -26.17 22.41 -12.73
C LEU A 202 -26.16 21.27 -13.76
N LEU A 203 -25.57 20.11 -13.45
CA LEU A 203 -25.61 18.93 -14.32
C LEU A 203 -27.04 18.40 -14.50
N MET A 204 -27.84 18.35 -13.42
CA MET A 204 -29.25 17.99 -13.51
C MET A 204 -30.03 18.97 -14.42
N VAL A 205 -29.81 20.27 -14.24
CA VAL A 205 -30.41 21.32 -15.10
C VAL A 205 -29.93 21.21 -16.56
N SER A 206 -28.70 20.73 -16.78
CA SER A 206 -28.12 20.54 -18.12
C SER A 206 -28.67 19.31 -18.85
N GLY A 207 -29.56 18.53 -18.22
CA GLY A 207 -30.22 17.38 -18.83
C GLY A 207 -29.51 16.04 -18.60
N PHE A 208 -28.50 15.98 -17.73
CA PHE A 208 -27.97 14.70 -17.28
C PHE A 208 -28.95 14.08 -16.28
N ASP A 209 -29.51 12.91 -16.60
CA ASP A 209 -30.52 12.23 -15.75
C ASP A 209 -29.92 11.68 -14.46
N ARG A 210 -28.68 11.17 -14.54
CA ARG A 210 -27.98 10.51 -13.42
C ARG A 210 -26.51 10.87 -13.42
N TYR A 211 -26.04 11.37 -12.28
CA TYR A 211 -24.68 11.82 -12.06
C TYR A 211 -24.12 11.14 -10.82
N TYR A 212 -22.85 10.75 -10.88
CA TYR A 212 -22.09 10.49 -9.67
C TYR A 212 -20.67 11.02 -9.79
N GLN A 213 -20.01 11.22 -8.66
CA GLN A 213 -18.59 11.51 -8.60
C GLN A 213 -18.02 11.02 -7.26
N ILE A 214 -16.87 10.35 -7.30
CA ILE A 214 -16.05 10.13 -6.10
C ILE A 214 -15.15 11.36 -5.92
N ALA A 215 -15.69 12.40 -5.28
CA ALA A 215 -15.11 13.74 -5.24
C ALA A 215 -14.22 13.98 -4.01
N LYS A 216 -13.16 14.77 -4.19
CA LYS A 216 -12.39 15.36 -3.09
C LYS A 216 -13.08 16.62 -2.58
N CYS A 217 -13.23 16.71 -1.27
CA CYS A 217 -13.93 17.78 -0.58
C CYS A 217 -13.06 18.35 0.54
N PHE A 218 -13.23 19.64 0.81
CA PHE A 218 -12.35 20.40 1.68
C PHE A 218 -13.17 21.23 2.67
N ARG A 219 -12.82 21.19 3.96
CA ARG A 219 -13.47 22.00 5.01
C ARG A 219 -12.42 22.54 5.96
N ASP A 220 -12.34 23.86 6.10
CA ASP A 220 -11.44 24.53 7.04
C ASP A 220 -12.08 24.60 8.44
N GLU A 221 -12.27 23.44 9.06
CA GLU A 221 -12.84 23.28 10.40
C GLU A 221 -11.88 22.54 11.33
N ASP A 222 -12.13 22.66 12.65
CA ASP A 222 -11.39 21.90 13.66
C ASP A 222 -11.53 20.39 13.44
N LEU A 223 -10.39 19.70 13.55
CA LEU A 223 -10.28 18.26 13.34
C LEU A 223 -10.83 17.47 14.52
N ARG A 224 -11.27 16.24 14.22
CA ARG A 224 -11.68 15.22 15.20
C ARG A 224 -11.18 13.86 14.75
N ALA A 225 -11.35 12.84 15.58
CA ALA A 225 -10.93 11.47 15.27
C ALA A 225 -11.47 10.96 13.92
N ASP A 226 -12.64 11.43 13.49
CA ASP A 226 -13.35 11.07 12.26
C ASP A 226 -13.48 12.24 11.25
N ARG A 227 -12.81 13.38 11.50
CA ARG A 227 -12.91 14.59 10.66
C ARG A 227 -11.53 15.03 10.18
N GLN A 228 -11.34 14.99 8.87
CA GLN A 228 -10.12 15.43 8.18
C GLN A 228 -10.44 16.65 7.31
N PRO A 229 -9.47 17.57 7.12
CA PRO A 229 -9.72 18.82 6.38
C PRO A 229 -9.87 18.56 4.88
N GLU A 230 -9.26 17.48 4.38
CA GLU A 230 -9.47 16.91 3.05
C GLU A 230 -10.07 15.51 3.21
N PHE A 231 -11.20 15.27 2.56
CA PHE A 231 -11.88 13.98 2.59
C PHE A 231 -12.47 13.62 1.23
N THR A 232 -12.89 12.38 1.08
CA THR A 232 -13.49 11.87 -0.16
C THR A 232 -14.96 11.58 0.08
N GLN A 233 -15.82 12.10 -0.78
CA GLN A 233 -17.25 11.81 -0.80
C GLN A 233 -17.62 10.99 -2.03
N ILE A 234 -18.68 10.20 -1.92
CA ILE A 234 -19.40 9.64 -3.05
C ILE A 234 -20.61 10.54 -3.22
N ASP A 235 -20.54 11.44 -4.20
CA ASP A 235 -21.60 12.38 -4.52
C ASP A 235 -22.49 11.80 -5.61
N LEU A 236 -23.80 11.93 -5.41
CA LEU A 236 -24.89 11.41 -6.24
C LEU A 236 -26.00 12.46 -6.28
#